data_AF-A0A4P8W9T8-F1
#
_entry.id   AF-A0A4P8W9T8-F1
#
_cell.length_a   1.000
_cell.length_b   1.000
_cell.length_c   1.000
_cell.angle_alpha   90.00
_cell.angle_beta   90.00
_cell.angle_gamma   90.00
#
_symmetry.space_group_name_H-M   'P 1'
#
loop_
_entity.id
_entity.type
_entity.pdbx_description
1 polymer ?
#
loop_
_entity_poly.entity_id
_entity_poly.type
_entity_poly.pdbx_seq_one_letter_code
_entity_poly.pdbx_strand_id
1 'polypeptide(L)'
;MIANAKISSFIATVCTIFSYSSAIFFRLIIPLTMGKRVTANNITIRPLGSPVYRPLFTAIESPSYEIVFTTQTISALLLYAVTVGACSLAAVFVLHACGQLQIVMNKIDSFVEKSECVDDLFENRIAEVVK
;
A
#
# COMPACT_ATOMS: atom_id res chain seq x y z
N MET A 1 -5.92 -18.13 -9.18
CA MET A 1 -4.66 -17.54 -8.69
C MET A 1 -4.17 -16.31 -9.48
N ILE A 2 -3.95 -16.39 -10.80
CA ILE A 2 -3.37 -15.28 -11.60
C ILE A 2 -4.28 -14.03 -11.70
N ALA A 3 -5.60 -14.21 -11.79
CA ALA A 3 -6.55 -13.08 -11.87
C ALA A 3 -6.57 -12.24 -10.58
N ASN A 4 -6.57 -12.89 -9.42
CA ASN A 4 -6.54 -12.22 -8.11
C ASN A 4 -5.21 -11.49 -7.88
N ALA A 5 -4.09 -12.08 -8.33
CA ALA A 5 -2.80 -11.41 -8.34
C ALA A 5 -2.83 -10.14 -9.21
N LYS A 6 -3.35 -10.21 -10.43
CA LYS A 6 -3.47 -9.04 -11.33
C LYS A 6 -4.31 -7.90 -10.73
N ILE A 7 -5.44 -8.22 -10.09
CA ILE A 7 -6.31 -7.22 -9.44
C ILE A 7 -5.59 -6.55 -8.27
N SER A 8 -4.89 -7.31 -7.43
CA SER A 8 -4.13 -6.73 -6.32
C SER A 8 -3.02 -5.80 -6.80
N SER A 9 -2.30 -6.18 -7.86
CA SER A 9 -1.19 -5.40 -8.40
C SER A 9 -1.71 -4.14 -9.06
N PHE A 10 -2.89 -4.22 -9.71
CA PHE A 10 -3.57 -3.05 -10.25
C PHE A 10 -3.97 -2.07 -9.14
N ILE A 11 -4.63 -2.55 -8.08
CA ILE A 11 -5.03 -1.71 -6.94
C ILE A 11 -3.81 -1.09 -6.24
N ALA A 12 -2.74 -1.87 -6.04
CA ALA A 12 -1.49 -1.37 -5.45
C ALA A 12 -0.84 -0.30 -6.34
N THR A 13 -0.84 -0.49 -7.66
CA THR A 13 -0.28 0.47 -8.61
C THR A 13 -1.08 1.77 -8.59
N VAL A 14 -2.41 1.71 -8.62
CA VAL A 14 -3.28 2.89 -8.56
C VAL A 14 -3.11 3.64 -7.24
N CYS A 15 -3.06 2.92 -6.10
CA CYS A 15 -2.84 3.50 -4.78
C CYS A 15 -1.47 4.20 -4.69
N THR A 16 -0.43 3.60 -5.26
CA THR A 16 0.92 4.17 -5.31
C THR A 16 0.95 5.46 -6.14
N ILE A 17 0.38 5.42 -7.35
CA ILE A 17 0.34 6.58 -8.26
C ILE A 17 -0.43 7.73 -7.60
N PHE A 18 -1.60 7.44 -7.01
CA PHE A 18 -2.43 8.43 -6.35
C PHE A 18 -1.74 9.04 -5.11
N SER A 19 -1.10 8.21 -4.29
CA SER A 19 -0.39 8.69 -3.09
C SER A 19 0.80 9.58 -3.46
N TYR A 20 1.56 9.18 -4.46
CA TYR A 20 2.74 9.93 -4.91
C TYR A 20 2.35 11.23 -5.62
N SER A 21 1.30 11.22 -6.44
CA SER A 21 0.80 12.43 -7.11
C SER A 21 0.25 13.45 -6.11
N SER A 22 -0.50 13.00 -5.11
CA SER A 22 -0.97 13.84 -4.01
C SER A 22 0.20 14.46 -3.24
N ALA A 23 1.22 13.67 -2.92
CA ALA A 23 2.42 14.14 -2.22
C ALA A 23 3.14 15.26 -3.00
N ILE A 24 3.36 15.05 -4.30
CA ILE A 24 4.00 16.05 -5.17
C ILE A 24 3.13 17.30 -5.27
N PHE A 25 1.83 17.13 -5.45
CA PHE A 25 0.92 18.26 -5.64
C PHE A 25 0.88 19.16 -4.41
N PHE A 26 0.63 18.59 -3.22
CA PHE A 26 0.48 19.39 -2.00
C PHE A 26 1.80 19.94 -1.46
N ARG A 27 2.92 19.23 -1.61
CA ARG A 27 4.18 19.61 -0.95
C ARG A 27 5.21 20.26 -1.86
N LEU A 28 5.13 20.08 -3.17
CA LEU A 28 6.02 20.73 -4.13
C LEU A 28 5.29 21.81 -4.92
N ILE A 29 4.17 21.48 -5.57
CA ILE A 29 3.51 22.40 -6.51
C ILE A 29 2.90 23.59 -5.78
N ILE A 30 2.11 23.38 -4.73
CA ILE A 30 1.45 24.48 -4.00
C ILE A 30 2.47 25.49 -3.41
N PRO A 31 3.47 25.09 -2.61
CA PRO A 31 4.42 26.05 -2.06
C PRO A 31 5.32 26.73 -3.10
N LEU A 32 5.62 26.08 -4.23
CA LEU A 32 6.38 26.71 -5.31
C LEU A 32 5.54 27.68 -6.16
N THR A 33 4.25 27.41 -6.35
CA THR A 33 3.35 28.23 -7.19
C THR A 33 2.72 29.40 -6.44
N MET A 34 2.54 29.30 -5.13
CA MET A 34 1.90 30.36 -4.32
C MET A 34 2.73 31.64 -4.14
N GLY A 35 3.99 31.64 -4.58
CA GLY A 35 4.86 32.81 -4.56
C GLY A 35 5.23 33.30 -3.16
N LYS A 36 6.20 34.22 -3.10
CA LYS A 36 6.62 34.86 -1.85
C LYS A 36 5.56 35.90 -1.44
N ARG A 37 5.01 35.81 -0.23
CA ARG A 37 4.07 36.83 0.29
C ARG A 37 4.81 37.80 1.19
N VAL A 38 4.92 39.06 0.78
CA VAL A 38 5.52 40.12 1.60
C VAL A 38 4.42 40.74 2.47
N THR A 39 4.61 40.71 3.79
CA THR A 39 3.70 41.33 4.76
C THR A 39 3.99 42.82 4.88
N ALA A 40 3.04 43.63 5.34
CA ALA A 40 3.18 45.09 5.54
C ALA A 40 4.42 45.51 6.36
N ASN A 41 4.96 44.61 7.17
CA ASN A 41 6.19 44.81 7.96
C ASN A 41 7.49 44.46 7.19
N ASN A 42 7.45 44.38 5.85
CA ASN A 42 8.58 43.99 4.98
C ASN A 42 9.17 42.59 5.26
N ILE A 43 8.36 41.70 5.86
CA ILE A 43 8.74 40.29 6.12
C ILE A 43 8.27 39.44 4.94
N THR A 44 9.22 38.72 4.32
CA THR A 44 8.92 37.77 3.25
C THR A 44 8.49 36.44 3.83
N ILE A 45 7.19 36.15 3.83
CA ILE A 45 6.63 34.85 4.20
C ILE A 45 6.72 33.93 2.99
N ARG A 46 7.49 32.86 3.12
CA ARG A 46 7.57 31.78 2.14
C ARG A 46 6.67 30.62 2.60
N PRO A 47 5.82 30.06 1.74
CA PRO A 47 4.89 29.00 2.13
C PRO A 47 5.63 27.67 2.39
N LEU A 48 5.45 27.07 3.58
CA LEU A 48 5.92 25.72 3.90
C LEU A 48 4.76 24.73 3.86
N GLY A 49 5.06 23.46 3.55
CA GLY A 49 4.06 22.38 3.51
C GLY A 49 3.49 22.00 4.88
N SER A 50 4.16 22.34 5.98
CA SER A 50 3.64 22.18 7.34
C SER A 50 4.19 23.27 8.28
N PRO A 51 3.41 23.68 9.30
CA PRO A 51 3.85 24.67 10.27
C PRO A 51 5.08 24.17 11.05
N VAL A 52 6.00 25.09 11.31
CA VAL A 52 7.24 24.82 12.06
C VAL A 52 7.11 25.45 13.44
N TYR A 53 7.63 24.75 14.45
CA TYR A 53 7.67 25.28 15.81
C TYR A 53 8.69 26.44 15.88
N ARG A 54 8.15 27.67 15.86
CA ARG A 54 8.91 28.92 15.76
C ARG A 54 10.00 29.12 16.83
N PRO A 55 9.82 28.68 18.09
CA PRO A 55 10.87 28.86 19.11
C PRO A 55 12.16 28.06 18.85
N LEU A 56 12.10 26.98 18.07
CA LEU A 56 13.28 26.16 17.74
C LEU A 56 13.83 26.48 16.35
N PHE A 57 12.96 26.81 15.38
CA PHE A 57 13.37 27.08 14.00
C PHE A 57 12.51 28.19 13.35
N THR A 58 13.16 29.27 12.91
CA THR A 58 12.53 30.34 12.13
C THR A 58 12.74 30.11 10.63
N ALA A 59 11.74 29.59 9.93
CA ALA A 59 11.79 29.33 8.48
C ALA A 59 11.45 30.58 7.62
N ILE A 60 11.88 31.77 8.07
CA ILE A 60 11.57 33.06 7.40
C ILE A 60 12.78 33.51 6.56
N GLU A 61 13.97 33.39 7.12
CA GLU A 61 15.25 33.78 6.52
C GLU A 61 15.85 32.62 5.71
N SER A 62 16.59 32.96 4.64
CA SER A 62 17.49 32.00 3.97
C SER A 62 18.81 31.95 4.76
N PRO A 63 19.41 30.78 5.01
CA PRO A 63 19.14 29.46 4.41
C PRO A 63 18.17 28.56 5.20
N SER A 64 17.71 28.96 6.40
CA SER A 64 16.89 28.13 7.28
C SER A 64 15.59 27.64 6.64
N TYR A 65 14.94 28.49 5.82
CA TYR A 65 13.77 28.09 5.05
C TYR A 65 14.04 26.89 4.12
N GLU A 66 15.16 26.89 3.40
CA GLU A 66 15.50 25.86 2.42
C GLU A 66 15.78 24.53 3.11
N ILE A 67 16.46 24.57 4.25
CA ILE A 67 16.70 23.38 5.08
C ILE A 67 15.39 22.79 5.60
N VAL A 68 14.49 23.63 6.14
CA VAL A 68 13.22 23.12 6.67
C VAL A 68 12.30 22.62 5.54
N PHE A 69 12.28 23.31 4.41
CA PHE A 69 11.51 22.88 3.24
C PHE A 69 12.00 21.54 2.69
N THR A 70 13.32 21.37 2.55
CA THR A 70 13.91 20.12 2.06
C THR A 70 13.71 18.98 3.04
N THR A 71 13.93 19.20 4.34
CA THR A 71 13.68 18.18 5.38
C THR A 71 12.22 17.76 5.42
N GLN A 72 11.25 18.70 5.42
CA GLN A 72 9.83 18.38 5.38
C GLN A 72 9.42 17.60 4.12
N THR A 73 10.06 17.90 2.98
CA THR A 73 9.83 17.20 1.72
C THR A 73 10.36 15.77 1.77
N ILE A 74 11.60 15.58 2.24
CA ILE A 74 12.22 14.25 2.40
C ILE A 74 11.43 13.40 3.40
N SER A 75 11.08 13.95 4.57
CA SER A 75 10.29 13.24 5.57
C SER A 75 8.94 12.81 5.03
N ALA A 76 8.29 13.65 4.23
CA ALA A 76 7.03 13.28 3.59
C ALA A 76 7.22 12.14 2.59
N LEU A 77 8.23 12.22 1.70
CA LEU A 77 8.54 11.16 0.75
C LEU A 77 8.79 9.82 1.45
N LEU A 78 9.54 9.84 2.57
CA LEU A 78 9.78 8.65 3.38
C LEU A 78 8.48 8.09 3.98
N LEU A 79 7.63 8.93 4.58
CA LEU A 79 6.34 8.49 5.14
C LEU A 79 5.43 7.88 4.07
N TYR A 80 5.38 8.47 2.87
CA TYR A 80 4.63 7.91 1.75
C TYR A 80 5.20 6.57 1.29
N ALA A 81 6.53 6.45 1.17
CA ALA A 81 7.18 5.18 0.82
C ALA A 81 6.86 4.07 1.83
N VAL A 82 6.93 4.38 3.12
CA VAL A 82 6.57 3.43 4.19
C VAL A 82 5.09 3.04 4.11
N THR A 83 4.20 4.00 3.89
CA THR A 83 2.74 3.75 3.80
C THR A 83 2.41 2.86 2.60
N VAL A 84 2.94 3.20 1.42
CA VAL A 84 2.76 2.40 0.20
C VAL A 84 3.35 1.00 0.36
N GLY A 85 4.55 0.90 0.97
CA GLY A 85 5.18 -0.36 1.30
C GLY A 85 4.32 -1.23 2.22
N ALA A 86 3.80 -0.65 3.30
CA ALA A 86 2.92 -1.34 4.24
C ALA A 86 1.63 -1.84 3.57
N CYS A 87 0.96 -0.99 2.76
CA CYS A 87 -0.23 -1.38 2.02
C CYS A 87 0.06 -2.51 1.01
N SER A 88 1.20 -2.44 0.33
CA SER A 88 1.62 -3.47 -0.64
C SER A 88 1.90 -4.80 0.04
N LEU A 89 2.61 -4.79 1.17
CA LEU A 89 2.87 -5.99 1.98
C LEU A 89 1.57 -6.62 2.49
N ALA A 90 0.65 -5.81 2.99
CA ALA A 90 -0.67 -6.29 3.43
C ALA A 90 -1.43 -6.98 2.27
N ALA A 91 -1.43 -6.38 1.07
CA ALA A 91 -2.07 -6.98 -0.09
C ALA A 91 -1.42 -8.33 -0.48
N VAL A 92 -0.09 -8.42 -0.46
CA VAL A 92 0.63 -9.67 -0.73
C VAL A 92 0.28 -10.74 0.30
N PHE A 93 0.25 -10.42 1.59
CA PHE A 93 -0.12 -11.38 2.63
C PHE A 93 -1.54 -11.90 2.47
N VAL A 94 -2.51 -11.01 2.20
CA VAL A 94 -3.90 -11.40 1.96
C VAL A 94 -4.00 -12.35 0.77
N LEU A 95 -3.37 -12.02 -0.36
CA LEU A 95 -3.39 -12.89 -1.52
C LEU A 95 -2.67 -14.22 -1.29
N HIS A 96 -1.56 -14.20 -0.58
CA HIS A 96 -0.83 -15.41 -0.25
C HIS A 96 -1.70 -16.33 0.62
N ALA A 97 -2.33 -15.79 1.67
CA ALA A 97 -3.25 -16.55 2.52
C ALA A 97 -4.44 -17.10 1.70
N CYS A 98 -5.07 -16.29 0.85
CA CYS A 98 -6.14 -16.74 -0.04
C CYS A 98 -5.68 -17.85 -1.00
N GLY A 99 -4.46 -17.74 -1.54
CA GLY A 99 -3.87 -18.77 -2.41
C GLY A 99 -3.61 -20.08 -1.67
N GLN A 100 -3.06 -20.01 -0.46
CA GLN A 100 -2.82 -21.18 0.40
C GLN A 100 -4.15 -21.86 0.77
N LEU A 101 -5.18 -21.09 1.13
CA LEU A 101 -6.52 -21.62 1.42
C LEU A 101 -7.13 -22.34 0.22
N GLN A 102 -7.02 -21.79 -0.99
CA GLN A 102 -7.49 -22.46 -2.21
C GLN A 102 -6.80 -23.81 -2.45
N ILE A 103 -5.49 -23.89 -2.22
CA ILE A 103 -4.74 -25.15 -2.35
C ILE A 103 -5.23 -26.18 -1.32
N VAL A 104 -5.44 -25.75 -0.08
CA VAL A 104 -5.95 -26.62 0.99
C VAL A 104 -7.36 -27.13 0.66
N MET A 105 -8.26 -26.26 0.21
CA MET A 105 -9.62 -26.65 -0.20
C MET A 105 -9.59 -27.69 -1.33
N ASN A 106 -8.84 -27.43 -2.40
CA ASN A 106 -8.72 -28.39 -3.50
C ASN A 106 -8.16 -29.75 -3.05
N LYS A 107 -7.24 -29.75 -2.07
CA LYS A 107 -6.67 -30.99 -1.53
C LYS A 107 -7.70 -31.76 -0.71
N ILE A 108 -8.53 -31.07 0.09
CA ILE A 108 -9.63 -31.69 0.83
C ILE A 108 -10.64 -32.29 -0.15
N ASP A 109 -11.06 -31.55 -1.18
CA ASP A 109 -12.01 -32.04 -2.18
C ASP A 109 -11.50 -33.30 -2.87
N SER A 110 -10.22 -33.30 -3.29
CA SER A 110 -9.59 -34.50 -3.90
C SER A 110 -9.49 -35.70 -2.95
N PHE A 111 -9.39 -35.45 -1.65
CA PHE A 111 -9.32 -36.51 -0.64
C PHE A 111 -10.70 -37.11 -0.39
N VAL A 112 -11.75 -36.29 -0.37
CA VAL A 112 -13.15 -36.73 -0.26
C VAL A 112 -13.53 -37.56 -1.47
N GLU A 113 -13.27 -37.09 -2.69
CA GLU A 113 -13.57 -37.83 -3.94
C GLU A 113 -12.86 -39.19 -3.97
N LYS A 114 -11.61 -39.26 -3.52
CA LYS A 114 -10.87 -40.52 -3.42
C LYS A 114 -11.48 -41.47 -2.37
N SER A 115 -12.02 -40.95 -1.28
CA SER A 115 -12.68 -41.75 -0.24
C SER A 115 -13.96 -42.38 -0.79
N GLU A 116 -14.82 -41.59 -1.43
CA GLU A 116 -16.06 -42.07 -2.04
C GLU A 116 -15.79 -43.17 -3.09
N CYS A 117 -14.75 -42.99 -3.90
CA CYS A 117 -14.32 -44.01 -4.86
C CYS A 117 -13.91 -45.34 -4.21
N VAL A 118 -13.23 -45.28 -3.05
CA VAL A 118 -12.81 -46.48 -2.31
C VAL A 118 -14.01 -47.18 -1.68
N ASP A 119 -14.96 -46.41 -1.14
CA ASP A 119 -16.18 -46.96 -0.53
C ASP A 119 -17.05 -47.67 -1.61
N ASP A 120 -17.23 -47.05 -2.78
CA ASP A 120 -17.94 -47.67 -3.92
C ASP A 120 -17.26 -48.95 -4.41
N LEU A 121 -15.92 -48.98 -4.45
CA LEU A 121 -15.18 -50.19 -4.80
C LEU A 121 -15.41 -51.31 -3.78
N PHE A 122 -15.42 -50.96 -2.49
CA PHE A 122 -15.59 -51.91 -1.40
C PHE A 122 -17.00 -52.54 -1.43
N GLU A 123 -18.04 -51.71 -1.61
CA GLU A 123 -19.43 -52.16 -1.76
C GLU A 123 -19.59 -53.11 -2.97
N ASN A 124 -19.02 -52.76 -4.13
CA ASN A 124 -19.07 -53.62 -5.31
C ASN A 124 -18.41 -54.99 -5.10
N ARG A 125 -17.28 -55.04 -4.36
CA ARG A 125 -16.61 -56.30 -4.04
C ARG A 125 -17.40 -57.17 -3.06
N ILE A 126 -18.05 -56.57 -2.07
CA ILE A 126 -18.92 -57.30 -1.14
C ILE A 126 -20.11 -57.88 -1.90
N ALA A 127 -20.73 -57.10 -2.79
CA ALA A 127 -21.86 -57.54 -3.61
C ALA A 127 -21.49 -58.72 -4.54
N GLU A 128 -20.26 -58.77 -5.05
CA GLU A 128 -19.75 -59.89 -5.85
C GLU A 128 -19.59 -61.19 -5.04
N VAL A 129 -19.14 -61.09 -3.78
CA VAL A 129 -18.89 -62.27 -2.91
C VAL A 129 -20.18 -62.88 -2.35
N VAL A 130 -21.24 -62.08 -2.17
CA VAL A 130 -22.54 -62.55 -1.62
C VAL A 130 -23.40 -63.25 -2.68
N LYS A 131 -23.00 -63.22 -3.95
CA LYS A 131 -23.71 -63.82 -5.09
C LYS A 131 -23.22 -65.25 -5.38
#